data_AF-A0A7C6YN75-F1
#
_entry.id   AF-A0A7C6YN75-F1
#
_cell.length_a   1.000
_cell.length_b   1.000
_cell.length_c   1.000
_cell.angle_alpha   90.00
_cell.angle_beta   90.00
_cell.angle_gamma   90.00
#
_symmetry.space_group_name_H-M   'P 1'
#
loop_
_entity.id
_entity.type
_entity.pdbx_description
1 polymer ?
#
loop_
_entity_poly.entity_id
_entity_poly.type
_entity_poly.pdbx_seq_one_letter_code
_entity_poly.pdbx_strand_id
1 'polypeptide(L)'
;MKIGYIYFLEPILMSLVTIYAQLRLQWKKRIQRNLQKNRSLNYWSDKKREIIQNTYNTINIDQLGLNDKAINSVKEEIKGKKELVIAHIDQDGFYLSHYGPIKGIPCISEDDFLPRIKYSLDLVVTDGLVGVKKKYGNNLISFLTELEILNTLSRQGCNVPSILDVDFENYSLTLSFIPGKVLREELASKGSILRDRDVNNNPKFNHLSNKERKLKRIDEGKKHLYSLIDDSFIQKLYRQISKIHSANVFINDIKYGNVIIHRETGEPYLIDFELSEDLSGMGDKTKRILFDSDIEQFNLHFGTNKLTYRILNEIIKKSEYPYPNQWYAPSYFGCGLRIGGLYNPEVGWGRWNYLLKENLPNPTGYRVLDLGANNGFNSLQLLRNGAKEAIAFEIEVEAIEQGMFLKSAYEWSDRKHYNFRYINSNMADLVTMDLGSFDMVMALCSIYYLEDDEITILVRHISSITNCFIVQCNIAEGIGREDPHTYEKASVEYIKNKLEKNGFSQVEVISTKGYSRPLLIARHQ
;
A
#
# COMPACT_ATOMS: atom_id res chain seq x y z
N MET A 1 23.11 -3.28 12.18
CA MET A 1 23.47 -2.01 11.49
C MET A 1 24.10 -1.08 12.52
N LYS A 2 25.25 -0.43 12.23
CA LYS A 2 25.92 0.44 13.21
C LYS A 2 25.19 1.79 13.33
N ILE A 3 24.91 2.25 14.55
CA ILE A 3 24.18 3.51 14.82
C ILE A 3 24.83 4.71 14.10
N GLY A 4 26.17 4.80 14.10
CA GLY A 4 26.88 5.88 13.39
C GLY A 4 26.57 5.96 11.89
N TYR A 5 26.33 4.82 11.23
CA TYR A 5 25.93 4.81 9.82
C TYR A 5 24.55 5.45 9.63
N ILE A 6 23.57 5.08 10.46
CA ILE A 6 22.20 5.62 10.45
C ILE A 6 22.23 7.13 10.70
N TYR A 7 23.06 7.58 11.64
CA TYR A 7 23.07 8.97 12.08
C TYR A 7 23.69 9.93 11.05
N PHE A 8 24.81 9.54 10.44
CA PHE A 8 25.67 10.47 9.70
C PHE A 8 25.77 10.15 8.21
N LEU A 9 25.89 8.88 7.83
CA LEU A 9 26.15 8.49 6.44
C LEU A 9 24.87 8.33 5.63
N GLU A 10 23.86 7.69 6.22
CA GLU A 10 22.65 7.34 5.49
C GLU A 10 21.84 8.55 4.99
N PRO A 11 21.66 9.65 5.78
CA PRO A 11 20.99 10.85 5.28
C PRO A 11 21.70 11.49 4.08
N ILE A 12 23.04 11.48 4.06
CA ILE A 12 23.85 11.98 2.94
C ILE A 12 23.65 11.10 1.70
N LEU A 13 23.68 9.77 1.88
CA LEU A 13 23.43 8.84 0.78
C LEU A 13 22.04 9.07 0.18
N MET A 14 21.01 9.29 1.01
CA MET A 14 19.64 9.48 0.51
C MET A 14 19.47 10.71 -0.39
N SER A 15 20.20 11.82 -0.16
CA SER A 15 20.13 12.97 -1.06
C SER A 15 20.67 12.64 -2.46
N LEU A 16 21.68 11.77 -2.55
CA LEU A 16 22.27 11.30 -3.80
C LEU A 16 21.41 10.23 -4.48
N VAL A 17 20.71 9.39 -3.70
CA VAL A 17 19.90 8.28 -4.22
C VAL A 17 18.77 8.80 -5.10
N THR A 18 18.21 9.99 -4.87
CA THR A 18 17.16 10.55 -5.74
C THR A 18 17.64 10.77 -7.17
N ILE A 19 18.79 11.41 -7.33
CA ILE A 19 19.40 11.66 -8.64
C ILE A 19 19.78 10.33 -9.28
N TYR A 20 20.41 9.45 -8.51
CA TYR A 20 20.76 8.11 -8.98
C TYR A 20 19.54 7.31 -9.43
N ALA A 21 18.43 7.37 -8.70
CA ALA A 21 17.19 6.66 -9.03
C ALA A 21 16.62 7.12 -10.37
N GLN A 22 16.57 8.43 -10.60
CA GLN A 22 16.12 8.99 -11.87
C GLN A 22 17.04 8.59 -13.04
N LEU A 23 18.36 8.69 -12.85
CA LEU A 23 19.34 8.27 -13.87
C LEU A 23 19.25 6.77 -14.16
N ARG A 24 19.12 5.94 -13.12
CA ARG A 24 19.00 4.49 -13.25
C ARG A 24 17.71 4.07 -13.96
N LEU A 25 16.61 4.76 -13.68
CA LEU A 25 15.34 4.59 -14.36
C LEU A 25 15.47 4.95 -15.85
N GLN A 26 16.06 6.11 -16.17
CA GLN A 26 16.28 6.53 -17.54
C GLN A 26 17.19 5.56 -18.30
N TRP A 27 18.27 5.08 -17.67
CA TRP A 27 19.15 4.07 -18.24
C TRP A 27 18.41 2.76 -18.52
N LYS A 28 17.56 2.30 -17.58
CA LYS A 28 16.73 1.10 -17.77
C LYS A 28 15.77 1.28 -18.95
N LYS A 29 15.06 2.41 -18.99
CA LYS A 29 14.12 2.77 -20.08
C LYS A 29 14.79 2.85 -21.45
N ARG A 30 15.96 3.48 -21.54
CA ARG A 30 16.59 3.79 -22.83
C ARG A 30 17.50 2.68 -23.33
N ILE A 31 18.29 2.07 -22.46
CA ILE A 31 19.36 1.16 -22.88
C ILE A 31 18.93 -0.28 -22.66
N GLN A 32 18.59 -0.64 -21.43
CA GLN A 32 18.27 -2.02 -21.10
C GLN A 32 17.04 -2.54 -21.86
N ARG A 33 15.94 -1.78 -21.86
CA ARG A 33 14.72 -2.12 -22.61
C ARG A 33 14.99 -2.25 -24.12
N ASN A 34 15.79 -1.35 -24.70
CA ASN A 34 16.12 -1.43 -26.12
C ASN A 34 16.96 -2.66 -26.47
N LEU A 35 17.90 -3.05 -25.59
CA LEU A 35 18.72 -4.25 -25.80
C LEU A 35 17.91 -5.54 -25.64
N GLN A 36 16.88 -5.54 -24.80
CA GLN A 36 16.11 -6.75 -24.44
C GLN A 36 14.79 -6.90 -25.20
N LYS A 37 14.33 -5.88 -25.96
CA LYS A 37 12.99 -5.86 -26.57
C LYS A 37 12.72 -7.06 -27.49
N ASN A 38 13.65 -7.43 -28.36
CA ASN A 38 13.43 -8.55 -29.30
C ASN A 38 13.40 -9.90 -28.57
N ARG A 39 14.26 -10.08 -27.57
CA ARG A 39 14.25 -11.29 -26.72
C ARG A 39 12.93 -11.39 -25.94
N SER A 40 12.46 -10.27 -25.40
CA SER A 40 11.20 -10.19 -24.65
C SER A 40 10.00 -10.45 -25.57
N LEU A 41 10.02 -9.89 -26.78
CA LEU A 41 9.01 -10.15 -27.82
C LEU A 41 8.88 -11.64 -28.12
N ASN A 42 10.00 -12.31 -28.40
CA ASN A 42 10.00 -13.76 -28.68
C ASN A 42 9.47 -14.56 -27.47
N TYR A 43 9.99 -14.27 -26.27
CA TYR A 43 9.57 -14.95 -25.04
C TYR A 43 8.06 -14.84 -24.79
N TRP A 44 7.49 -13.64 -24.97
CA TRP A 44 6.06 -13.44 -24.75
C TRP A 44 5.19 -13.97 -25.89
N SER A 45 5.69 -13.96 -27.12
CA SER A 45 5.02 -14.59 -28.26
C SER A 45 4.80 -16.09 -28.00
N ASP A 46 5.82 -16.78 -27.52
CA ASP A 46 5.75 -18.21 -27.15
C ASP A 46 4.76 -18.47 -26.00
N LYS A 47 4.51 -17.47 -25.15
CA LYS A 47 3.64 -17.53 -23.97
C LYS A 47 2.25 -16.95 -24.18
N LYS A 48 1.87 -16.60 -25.41
CA LYS A 48 0.56 -15.97 -25.71
C LYS A 48 -0.62 -16.67 -25.04
N ARG A 49 -0.68 -18.00 -25.09
CA ARG A 49 -1.77 -18.80 -24.50
C ARG A 49 -1.85 -18.65 -22.97
N GLU A 50 -0.70 -18.64 -22.29
CA GLU A 50 -0.62 -18.49 -20.83
C GLU A 50 -1.11 -17.10 -20.37
N ILE A 51 -0.85 -16.07 -21.18
CA ILE A 51 -1.28 -14.69 -20.89
C ILE A 51 -2.81 -14.61 -20.91
N ILE A 52 -3.44 -15.15 -21.96
CA ILE A 52 -4.89 -15.10 -22.18
C ILE A 52 -5.66 -16.01 -21.21
N GLN A 53 -5.06 -17.10 -20.71
CA GLN A 53 -5.72 -17.98 -19.73
C GLN A 53 -5.98 -17.32 -18.37
N ASN A 54 -5.33 -16.19 -18.07
CA ASN A 54 -5.49 -15.46 -16.81
C ASN A 54 -6.52 -14.32 -16.89
N THR A 55 -7.50 -14.43 -17.79
CA THR A 55 -8.57 -13.44 -17.97
C THR A 55 -9.61 -13.49 -16.86
N TYR A 56 -10.02 -12.33 -16.34
CA TYR A 56 -11.06 -12.15 -15.32
C TYR A 56 -11.75 -10.79 -15.49
N ASN A 57 -12.86 -10.57 -14.79
CA ASN A 57 -13.68 -9.35 -14.85
C ASN A 57 -14.06 -8.95 -16.28
N THR A 58 -14.47 -9.94 -17.07
CA THR A 58 -14.91 -9.72 -18.46
C THR A 58 -16.42 -9.53 -18.53
N ILE A 59 -16.84 -8.84 -19.59
CA ILE A 59 -18.25 -8.72 -19.92
C ILE A 59 -18.49 -9.20 -21.34
N ASN A 60 -19.69 -9.69 -21.60
CA ASN A 60 -20.16 -10.04 -22.93
C ASN A 60 -20.88 -8.86 -23.58
N ILE A 61 -21.15 -8.97 -24.88
CA ILE A 61 -21.85 -7.90 -25.63
C ILE A 61 -23.22 -7.54 -25.04
N ASP A 62 -23.92 -8.53 -24.48
CA ASP A 62 -25.24 -8.35 -23.86
C ASP A 62 -25.19 -7.43 -22.61
N GLN A 63 -24.02 -7.30 -21.99
CA GLN A 63 -23.79 -6.48 -20.80
C GLN A 63 -23.27 -5.08 -21.12
N LEU A 64 -22.89 -4.80 -22.38
CA LEU A 64 -22.28 -3.54 -22.80
C LEU A 64 -23.26 -2.35 -22.69
N GLY A 65 -24.57 -2.62 -22.82
CA GLY A 65 -25.62 -1.60 -22.79
C GLY A 65 -26.03 -1.09 -24.18
N LEU A 66 -25.82 -1.88 -25.23
CA LEU A 66 -26.47 -1.69 -26.53
C LEU A 66 -27.94 -2.10 -26.47
N ASN A 67 -28.76 -1.62 -27.42
CA ASN A 67 -30.13 -2.09 -27.58
C ASN A 67 -30.18 -3.47 -28.28
N ASP A 68 -31.29 -4.18 -28.16
CA ASP A 68 -31.44 -5.56 -28.67
C ASP A 68 -31.18 -5.68 -30.17
N LYS A 69 -31.60 -4.68 -30.96
CA LYS A 69 -31.37 -4.64 -32.41
C LYS A 69 -29.87 -4.57 -32.72
N ALA A 70 -29.15 -3.68 -32.04
CA ALA A 70 -27.71 -3.51 -32.15
C ALA A 70 -26.96 -4.77 -31.70
N ILE A 71 -27.35 -5.37 -30.58
CA ILE A 71 -26.78 -6.63 -30.09
C ILE A 71 -26.91 -7.74 -31.15
N ASN A 72 -28.09 -7.90 -31.75
CA ASN A 72 -28.31 -8.88 -32.80
C ASN A 72 -27.46 -8.59 -34.04
N SER A 73 -27.35 -7.33 -34.47
CA SER A 73 -26.47 -6.93 -35.57
C SER A 73 -25.01 -7.27 -35.30
N VAL A 74 -24.50 -6.98 -34.09
CA VAL A 74 -23.14 -7.32 -33.67
C VAL A 74 -22.93 -8.83 -33.66
N LYS A 75 -23.88 -9.60 -33.11
CA LYS A 75 -23.83 -11.07 -33.05
C LYS A 75 -23.84 -11.71 -34.43
N GLU A 76 -24.58 -11.16 -35.40
CA GLU A 76 -24.55 -11.64 -36.78
C GLU A 76 -23.24 -11.26 -37.49
N GLU A 77 -22.78 -10.02 -37.33
CA GLU A 77 -21.61 -9.54 -38.05
C GLU A 77 -20.29 -10.16 -37.57
N ILE A 78 -20.20 -10.53 -36.29
CA ILE A 78 -19.03 -11.22 -35.76
C ILE A 78 -18.96 -12.69 -36.17
N LYS A 79 -20.04 -13.29 -36.70
CA LYS A 79 -19.99 -14.68 -37.18
C LYS A 79 -18.95 -14.83 -38.27
N GLY A 80 -17.96 -15.70 -38.04
CA GLY A 80 -16.86 -15.94 -38.96
C GLY A 80 -15.75 -14.87 -38.91
N LYS A 81 -15.86 -13.85 -38.04
CA LYS A 81 -14.79 -12.90 -37.76
C LYS A 81 -14.17 -13.21 -36.40
N LYS A 82 -12.86 -13.03 -36.28
CA LYS A 82 -12.15 -13.15 -34.99
C LYS A 82 -12.48 -11.97 -34.07
N GLU A 83 -12.62 -10.78 -34.65
CA GLU A 83 -12.79 -9.52 -33.94
C GLU A 83 -13.74 -8.61 -34.72
N LEU A 84 -14.53 -7.80 -34.01
CA LEU A 84 -15.39 -6.76 -34.58
C LEU A 84 -15.24 -5.45 -33.79
N VAL A 85 -15.03 -4.33 -34.48
CA VAL A 85 -14.97 -2.99 -33.87
C VAL A 85 -16.38 -2.45 -33.68
N ILE A 86 -16.71 -2.07 -32.45
CA ILE A 86 -18.01 -1.53 -32.04
C ILE A 86 -18.00 -0.01 -31.97
N ALA A 87 -16.87 0.56 -31.56
CA ALA A 87 -16.69 2.01 -31.48
C ALA A 87 -15.21 2.40 -31.56
N HIS A 88 -14.94 3.60 -32.06
CA HIS A 88 -13.63 4.24 -31.92
C HIS A 88 -13.62 5.10 -30.66
N ILE A 89 -12.50 5.09 -29.92
CA ILE A 89 -12.33 5.87 -28.70
C ILE A 89 -11.40 7.05 -29.00
N ASP A 90 -11.88 8.24 -28.71
CA ASP A 90 -11.22 9.49 -29.07
C ASP A 90 -10.15 9.92 -28.04
N GLN A 91 -9.51 11.08 -28.24
CA GLN A 91 -8.47 11.62 -27.37
C GLN A 91 -8.93 11.84 -25.93
N ASP A 92 -10.19 12.21 -25.73
CA ASP A 92 -10.79 12.45 -24.42
C ASP A 92 -11.58 11.25 -23.89
N GLY A 93 -11.56 10.11 -24.59
CA GLY A 93 -12.20 8.89 -24.13
C GLY A 93 -13.68 8.78 -24.47
N PHE A 94 -14.18 9.62 -25.40
CA PHE A 94 -15.52 9.49 -25.95
C PHE A 94 -15.59 8.40 -27.03
N TYR A 95 -16.77 7.80 -27.20
CA TYR A 95 -16.98 6.65 -28.06
C TYR A 95 -17.80 7.04 -29.29
N LEU A 96 -17.19 6.97 -30.46
CA LEU A 96 -17.90 7.03 -31.74
C LEU A 96 -18.39 5.62 -32.06
N SER A 97 -19.65 5.31 -31.73
CA SER A 97 -20.21 3.97 -31.89
C SER A 97 -20.85 3.74 -33.25
N HIS A 98 -20.54 2.58 -33.85
CA HIS A 98 -21.09 2.14 -35.13
C HIS A 98 -22.50 1.55 -35.02
N TYR A 99 -22.97 1.24 -33.80
CA TYR A 99 -24.24 0.56 -33.55
C TYR A 99 -25.21 1.40 -32.71
N GLY A 100 -24.96 2.71 -32.62
CA GLY A 100 -25.76 3.67 -31.87
C GLY A 100 -25.30 3.87 -30.42
N PRO A 101 -26.01 4.69 -29.63
CA PRO A 101 -25.61 5.03 -28.27
C PRO A 101 -25.47 3.81 -27.36
N ILE A 102 -24.40 3.78 -26.56
CA ILE A 102 -24.14 2.72 -25.58
C ILE A 102 -24.48 3.24 -24.18
N LYS A 103 -25.39 2.57 -23.47
CA LYS A 103 -25.90 3.03 -22.17
C LYS A 103 -24.78 3.14 -21.13
N GLY A 104 -24.62 4.33 -20.57
CA GLY A 104 -23.64 4.62 -19.51
C GLY A 104 -22.21 4.79 -20.01
N ILE A 105 -22.02 4.93 -21.33
CA ILE A 105 -20.75 5.29 -21.96
C ILE A 105 -20.92 6.65 -22.65
N PRO A 106 -19.95 7.57 -22.55
CA PRO A 106 -20.05 8.87 -23.22
C PRO A 106 -19.83 8.71 -24.74
N CYS A 107 -20.93 8.66 -25.50
CA CYS A 107 -20.88 8.60 -26.96
C CYS A 107 -20.76 10.00 -27.59
N ILE A 108 -20.20 10.05 -28.80
CA ILE A 108 -19.97 11.30 -29.54
C ILE A 108 -20.35 11.15 -31.02
N SER A 109 -20.64 12.28 -31.68
CA SER A 109 -20.83 12.37 -33.13
C SER A 109 -19.48 12.28 -33.86
N GLU A 110 -19.52 12.07 -35.18
CA GLU A 110 -18.32 12.10 -36.01
C GLU A 110 -17.73 13.52 -36.11
N ASP A 111 -18.59 14.54 -36.20
CA ASP A 111 -18.18 15.96 -36.29
C ASP A 111 -17.42 16.44 -35.05
N ASP A 112 -17.74 15.89 -33.88
CA ASP A 112 -17.12 16.26 -32.60
C ASP A 112 -15.99 15.30 -32.18
N PHE A 113 -15.70 14.26 -32.97
CA PHE A 113 -14.70 13.25 -32.66
C PHE A 113 -13.28 13.83 -32.71
N LEU A 114 -12.50 13.66 -31.64
CA LEU A 114 -11.11 14.12 -31.59
C LEU A 114 -10.13 12.96 -31.76
N PRO A 115 -9.43 12.84 -32.91
CA PRO A 115 -8.49 11.75 -33.14
C PRO A 115 -7.40 11.69 -32.08
N ARG A 116 -7.04 10.47 -31.67
CA ARG A 116 -5.96 10.26 -30.69
C ARG A 116 -4.61 10.61 -31.30
N ILE A 117 -3.78 11.32 -30.53
CA ILE A 117 -2.45 11.76 -30.97
C ILE A 117 -1.43 10.61 -30.95
N LYS A 118 -1.52 9.72 -29.95
CA LYS A 118 -0.46 8.75 -29.64
C LYS A 118 -0.79 7.34 -30.12
N TYR A 119 -1.87 6.76 -29.60
CA TYR A 119 -2.29 5.39 -29.87
C TYR A 119 -3.77 5.39 -30.21
N SER A 120 -4.17 4.62 -31.22
CA SER A 120 -5.59 4.39 -31.48
C SER A 120 -6.14 3.39 -30.47
N LEU A 121 -7.39 3.65 -30.09
CA LEU A 121 -8.15 2.86 -29.14
C LEU A 121 -9.50 2.51 -29.78
N ASP A 122 -9.83 1.23 -29.80
CA ASP A 122 -11.07 0.72 -30.37
C ASP A 122 -11.79 -0.10 -29.30
N LEU A 123 -13.10 0.07 -29.15
CA LEU A 123 -13.94 -0.87 -28.43
C LEU A 123 -14.25 -2.03 -29.37
N VAL A 124 -13.89 -3.25 -28.99
CA VAL A 124 -14.01 -4.44 -29.82
C VAL A 124 -14.77 -5.56 -29.12
N VAL A 125 -15.34 -6.46 -29.89
CA VAL A 125 -15.76 -7.78 -29.43
C VAL A 125 -14.82 -8.81 -30.02
N THR A 126 -14.25 -9.69 -29.18
CA THR A 126 -13.38 -10.81 -29.56
C THR A 126 -13.77 -12.02 -28.74
N ASP A 127 -13.96 -13.18 -29.38
CA ASP A 127 -14.38 -14.43 -28.72
C ASP A 127 -15.60 -14.27 -27.78
N GLY A 128 -16.55 -13.41 -28.17
CA GLY A 128 -17.77 -13.11 -27.41
C GLY A 128 -17.60 -12.11 -26.24
N LEU A 129 -16.36 -11.70 -25.95
CA LEU A 129 -16.01 -10.78 -24.87
C LEU A 129 -15.81 -9.36 -25.40
N VAL A 130 -16.15 -8.36 -24.59
CA VAL A 130 -15.89 -6.95 -24.92
C VAL A 130 -14.54 -6.52 -24.38
N GLY A 131 -13.74 -5.90 -25.24
CA GLY A 131 -12.42 -5.37 -24.90
C GLY A 131 -12.14 -3.99 -25.48
N VAL A 132 -11.13 -3.33 -24.92
CA VAL A 132 -10.52 -2.13 -25.48
C VAL A 132 -9.21 -2.54 -26.15
N LYS A 133 -9.17 -2.43 -27.47
CA LYS A 133 -7.98 -2.69 -28.28
C LYS A 133 -7.14 -1.44 -28.39
N LYS A 134 -5.89 -1.53 -27.94
CA LYS A 134 -4.88 -0.48 -28.02
C LYS A 134 -3.81 -0.86 -29.02
N LYS A 135 -3.64 -0.03 -30.05
CA LYS A 135 -2.65 -0.23 -31.12
C LYS A 135 -1.47 0.71 -30.87
N TYR A 136 -0.29 0.13 -30.66
CA TYR A 136 0.91 0.90 -30.30
C TYR A 136 1.70 1.40 -31.51
N GLY A 137 1.24 1.08 -32.73
CA GLY A 137 1.96 1.37 -33.96
C GLY A 137 3.35 0.75 -33.92
N ASN A 138 4.40 1.50 -34.23
CA ASN A 138 5.77 1.00 -34.20
C ASN A 138 6.43 1.03 -32.80
N ASN A 139 5.66 1.34 -31.74
CA ASN A 139 6.20 1.49 -30.39
C ASN A 139 6.22 0.16 -29.60
N LEU A 140 7.12 -0.73 -30.03
CA LEU A 140 7.33 -2.04 -29.41
C LEU A 140 7.61 -1.97 -27.90
N ILE A 141 8.33 -0.94 -27.43
CA ILE A 141 8.67 -0.82 -26.00
C ILE A 141 7.41 -0.60 -25.16
N SER A 142 6.53 0.32 -25.57
CA SER A 142 5.32 0.62 -24.81
C SER A 142 4.36 -0.56 -24.80
N PHE A 143 4.25 -1.25 -25.94
CA PHE A 143 3.49 -2.51 -26.06
C PHE A 143 4.00 -3.59 -25.09
N LEU A 144 5.31 -3.87 -25.09
CA LEU A 144 5.90 -4.88 -24.20
C LEU A 144 5.80 -4.47 -22.73
N THR A 145 6.02 -3.19 -22.42
CA THR A 145 5.88 -2.68 -21.05
C THR A 145 4.47 -2.91 -20.54
N GLU A 146 3.44 -2.48 -21.27
CA GLU A 146 2.06 -2.63 -20.80
C GLU A 146 1.66 -4.11 -20.70
N LEU A 147 2.07 -4.96 -21.66
CA LEU A 147 1.86 -6.41 -21.63
C LEU A 147 2.44 -7.05 -20.36
N GLU A 148 3.72 -6.79 -20.08
CA GLU A 148 4.45 -7.37 -18.95
C GLU A 148 3.89 -6.93 -17.60
N ILE A 149 3.60 -5.63 -17.48
CA ILE A 149 3.06 -5.04 -16.27
C ILE A 149 1.66 -5.56 -16.01
N LEU A 150 0.76 -5.53 -17.00
CA LEU A 150 -0.61 -6.03 -16.83
C LEU A 150 -0.63 -7.52 -16.50
N ASN A 151 0.20 -8.36 -17.15
CA ASN A 151 0.31 -9.77 -16.78
C ASN A 151 0.79 -9.97 -15.33
N THR A 152 1.76 -9.17 -14.88
CA THR A 152 2.26 -9.21 -13.50
C THR A 152 1.17 -8.80 -12.50
N LEU A 153 0.51 -7.66 -12.74
CA LEU A 153 -0.50 -7.10 -11.84
C LEU A 153 -1.77 -7.95 -11.80
N SER A 154 -2.14 -8.55 -12.93
CA SER A 154 -3.27 -9.49 -13.03
C SER A 154 -3.08 -10.69 -12.10
N ARG A 155 -1.89 -11.31 -12.11
CA ARG A 155 -1.56 -12.45 -11.24
C ARG A 155 -1.51 -12.10 -9.76
N GLN A 156 -1.25 -10.83 -9.44
CA GLN A 156 -1.28 -10.33 -8.06
C GLN A 156 -2.72 -9.97 -7.63
N GLY A 157 -3.72 -10.06 -8.53
CA GLY A 157 -5.10 -9.70 -8.27
C GLY A 157 -5.30 -8.20 -8.06
N CYS A 158 -4.53 -7.36 -8.75
CA CYS A 158 -4.75 -5.91 -8.75
C CYS A 158 -6.01 -5.57 -9.59
N ASN A 159 -6.68 -4.46 -9.24
CA ASN A 159 -7.79 -3.93 -10.02
C ASN A 159 -7.26 -3.23 -11.28
N VAL A 160 -6.88 -4.04 -12.26
CA VAL A 160 -6.40 -3.62 -13.59
C VAL A 160 -7.14 -4.43 -14.67
N PRO A 161 -7.16 -3.98 -15.93
CA PRO A 161 -7.68 -4.77 -17.05
C PRO A 161 -6.89 -6.07 -17.22
N SER A 162 -7.62 -7.15 -17.50
CA SER A 162 -7.00 -8.40 -17.94
C SER A 162 -6.73 -8.36 -19.45
N ILE A 163 -5.81 -9.19 -19.92
CA ILE A 163 -5.44 -9.25 -21.35
C ILE A 163 -6.32 -10.32 -22.02
N LEU A 164 -7.08 -9.93 -23.04
CA LEU A 164 -7.96 -10.82 -23.82
C LEU A 164 -7.28 -11.36 -25.07
N ASP A 165 -6.52 -10.52 -25.77
CA ASP A 165 -5.71 -10.95 -26.92
C ASP A 165 -4.44 -10.09 -27.03
N VAL A 166 -3.45 -10.65 -27.70
CA VAL A 166 -2.15 -10.02 -27.97
C VAL A 166 -1.79 -10.24 -29.44
N ASP A 167 -1.61 -9.15 -30.17
CA ASP A 167 -1.08 -9.17 -31.53
C ASP A 167 0.38 -8.69 -31.50
N PHE A 168 1.30 -9.65 -31.62
CA PHE A 168 2.74 -9.40 -31.62
C PHE A 168 3.26 -8.90 -32.96
N GLU A 169 2.50 -9.03 -34.06
CA GLU A 169 2.91 -8.57 -35.39
C GLU A 169 2.58 -7.08 -35.55
N ASN A 170 1.38 -6.68 -35.13
CA ASN A 170 0.91 -5.29 -35.22
C ASN A 170 1.08 -4.49 -33.92
N TYR A 171 1.71 -5.09 -32.91
CA TYR A 171 1.87 -4.55 -31.57
C TYR A 171 0.57 -3.94 -31.05
N SER A 172 -0.42 -4.81 -30.77
CA SER A 172 -1.68 -4.40 -30.16
C SER A 172 -2.10 -5.32 -29.02
N LEU A 173 -2.73 -4.73 -28.00
CA LEU A 173 -3.31 -5.45 -26.88
C LEU A 173 -4.82 -5.23 -26.88
N THR A 174 -5.59 -6.30 -26.73
CA THR A 174 -7.01 -6.22 -26.41
C THR A 174 -7.17 -6.45 -24.92
N LEU A 175 -7.57 -5.42 -24.19
CA LEU A 175 -7.73 -5.44 -22.74
C LEU A 175 -9.20 -5.58 -22.36
N SER A 176 -9.52 -6.26 -21.26
CA SER A 176 -10.91 -6.39 -20.79
C SER A 176 -11.54 -5.01 -20.60
N PHE A 177 -12.74 -4.80 -21.16
CA PHE A 177 -13.48 -3.57 -20.89
C PHE A 177 -13.93 -3.54 -19.43
N ILE A 178 -13.57 -2.48 -18.70
CA ILE A 178 -13.99 -2.29 -17.30
C ILE A 178 -15.29 -1.47 -17.28
N PRO A 179 -16.43 -2.06 -16.93
CA PRO A 179 -17.70 -1.34 -16.90
C PRO A 179 -17.67 -0.33 -15.76
N GLY A 180 -17.69 0.95 -16.11
CA GLY A 180 -17.52 2.00 -15.12
C GLY A 180 -17.41 3.37 -15.76
N LYS A 181 -17.08 4.35 -14.94
CA LYS A 181 -16.91 5.73 -15.38
C LYS A 181 -15.47 6.17 -15.11
N VAL A 182 -14.84 6.78 -16.10
CA VAL A 182 -13.50 7.38 -15.94
C VAL A 182 -13.64 8.61 -15.03
N LEU A 183 -12.84 8.68 -13.97
CA LEU A 183 -12.95 9.74 -12.95
C LEU A 183 -12.81 11.15 -13.55
N ARG A 184 -11.91 11.33 -14.52
CA ARG A 184 -11.78 12.59 -15.27
C ARG A 184 -13.10 13.04 -15.91
N GLU A 185 -13.84 12.12 -16.49
CA GLU A 185 -15.07 12.42 -17.22
C GLU A 185 -16.21 12.80 -16.27
N GLU A 186 -16.28 12.14 -15.11
CA GLU A 186 -17.24 12.52 -14.06
C GLU A 186 -16.92 13.92 -13.50
N LEU A 187 -15.65 14.22 -13.26
CA LEU A 187 -15.23 15.56 -12.82
C LEU A 187 -15.58 16.62 -13.88
N ALA A 188 -15.30 16.34 -15.16
CA ALA A 188 -15.65 17.24 -16.25
C ALA A 188 -17.17 17.45 -16.37
N SER A 189 -17.99 16.40 -16.13
CA SER A 189 -19.45 16.53 -16.10
C SER A 189 -19.97 17.45 -14.99
N LYS A 190 -19.16 17.68 -13.94
CA LYS A 190 -19.44 18.63 -12.85
C LYS A 190 -18.88 20.03 -13.09
N GLY A 191 -18.24 20.26 -14.24
CA GLY A 191 -17.72 21.56 -14.66
C GLY A 191 -16.21 21.73 -14.54
N SER A 192 -15.45 20.70 -14.14
CA SER A 192 -13.98 20.77 -14.14
C SER A 192 -13.42 20.86 -15.56
N ILE A 193 -12.54 21.83 -15.81
CA ILE A 193 -11.84 21.97 -17.10
C ILE A 193 -10.66 21.00 -17.13
N LEU A 194 -10.91 19.79 -17.64
CA LEU A 194 -9.96 18.68 -17.56
C LEU A 194 -9.63 18.05 -18.89
N ARG A 195 -10.50 18.10 -19.89
CA ARG A 195 -10.29 17.44 -21.17
C ARG A 195 -9.38 18.26 -22.07
N ASP A 196 -8.77 17.63 -23.06
CA ASP A 196 -7.95 18.36 -24.03
C ASP A 196 -8.84 19.34 -24.83
N ARG A 197 -10.09 18.95 -25.16
CA ARG A 197 -11.07 19.87 -25.78
C ARG A 197 -11.44 21.07 -24.91
N ASP A 198 -11.55 20.86 -23.60
CA ASP A 198 -11.92 21.94 -22.68
C ASP A 198 -10.76 22.92 -22.51
N VAL A 199 -9.52 22.40 -22.46
CA VAL A 199 -8.31 23.19 -22.22
C VAL A 199 -7.90 23.98 -23.45
N ASN A 200 -7.91 23.36 -24.63
CA ASN A 200 -7.43 23.99 -25.87
C ASN A 200 -8.27 25.20 -26.27
N ASN A 201 -9.56 25.20 -25.93
CA ASN A 201 -10.48 26.27 -26.25
C ASN A 201 -10.61 27.32 -25.11
N ASN A 202 -9.85 27.18 -24.02
CA ASN A 202 -10.02 28.03 -22.85
C ASN A 202 -8.90 29.09 -22.72
N PRO A 203 -9.23 30.39 -22.83
CA PRO A 203 -8.25 31.48 -22.72
C PRO A 203 -7.42 31.43 -21.43
N LYS A 204 -7.96 30.87 -20.34
CA LYS A 204 -7.26 30.75 -19.05
C LYS A 204 -6.06 29.79 -19.10
N PHE A 205 -5.89 29.02 -20.17
CA PHE A 205 -4.78 28.06 -20.33
C PHE A 205 -3.77 28.46 -21.41
N ASN A 206 -4.13 29.40 -22.30
CA ASN A 206 -3.33 29.72 -23.49
C ASN A 206 -1.91 30.19 -23.15
N HIS A 207 -1.74 31.00 -22.11
CA HIS A 207 -0.45 31.57 -21.71
C HIS A 207 0.40 30.68 -20.78
N LEU A 208 -0.13 29.54 -20.35
CA LEU A 208 0.54 28.67 -19.39
C LEU A 208 1.48 27.69 -20.10
N SER A 209 2.64 27.44 -19.49
CA SER A 209 3.53 26.35 -19.88
C SER A 209 2.86 24.99 -19.65
N ASN A 210 3.38 23.92 -20.28
CA ASN A 210 2.83 22.57 -20.11
C ASN A 210 2.75 22.12 -18.64
N LYS A 211 3.74 22.48 -17.82
CA LYS A 211 3.76 22.16 -16.39
C LYS A 211 2.65 22.90 -15.64
N GLU A 212 2.48 24.20 -15.91
CA GLU A 212 1.43 25.02 -15.30
C GLU A 212 0.04 24.58 -15.75
N ARG A 213 -0.14 24.24 -17.03
CA ARG A 213 -1.39 23.66 -17.55
C ARG A 213 -1.74 22.36 -16.81
N LYS A 214 -0.77 21.47 -16.60
CA LYS A 214 -0.97 20.23 -15.83
C LYS A 214 -1.43 20.53 -14.40
N LEU A 215 -0.72 21.40 -13.68
CA LEU A 215 -1.07 21.76 -12.30
C LEU A 215 -2.47 22.40 -12.22
N LYS A 216 -2.77 23.31 -13.14
CA LYS A 216 -4.08 23.95 -13.20
C LYS A 216 -5.21 22.96 -13.48
N ARG A 217 -5.02 21.99 -14.38
CA ARG A 217 -5.99 20.90 -14.60
C ARG A 217 -6.22 20.12 -13.29
N ILE A 218 -5.15 19.81 -12.55
CA ILE A 218 -5.27 19.09 -11.28
C ILE A 218 -6.14 19.88 -10.29
N ASP A 219 -5.88 21.19 -10.16
CA ASP A 219 -6.64 22.07 -9.29
C ASP A 219 -8.11 22.22 -9.72
N GLU A 220 -8.39 22.31 -11.03
CA GLU A 220 -9.77 22.28 -11.56
C GLU A 220 -10.50 20.96 -11.21
N GLY A 221 -9.81 19.83 -11.26
CA GLY A 221 -10.37 18.54 -10.83
C GLY A 221 -10.67 18.50 -9.33
N LYS A 222 -9.75 19.00 -8.49
CA LYS A 222 -9.93 19.00 -7.03
C LYS A 222 -11.20 19.69 -6.56
N LYS A 223 -11.61 20.78 -7.22
CA LYS A 223 -12.81 21.56 -6.86
C LYS A 223 -14.07 20.71 -6.74
N HIS A 224 -14.17 19.65 -7.55
CA HIS A 224 -15.34 18.78 -7.61
C HIS A 224 -15.07 17.35 -7.11
N LEU A 225 -13.84 17.03 -6.72
CA LEU A 225 -13.41 15.68 -6.37
C LEU A 225 -14.24 15.06 -5.24
N TYR A 226 -14.32 15.74 -4.11
CA TYR A 226 -15.05 15.26 -2.93
C TYR A 226 -16.58 15.33 -3.07
N SER A 227 -17.10 15.88 -4.17
CA SER A 227 -18.52 15.77 -4.52
C SER A 227 -18.88 14.47 -5.25
N LEU A 228 -17.86 13.73 -5.72
CA LEU A 228 -18.00 12.51 -6.51
C LEU A 228 -17.47 11.27 -5.78
N ILE A 229 -16.38 11.42 -5.02
CA ILE A 229 -15.75 10.33 -4.29
C ILE A 229 -15.56 10.73 -2.82
N ASP A 230 -15.58 9.74 -1.93
CA ASP A 230 -15.35 9.91 -0.51
C ASP A 230 -13.94 9.46 -0.09
N ASP A 231 -13.61 9.66 1.18
CA ASP A 231 -12.33 9.22 1.73
C ASP A 231 -12.13 7.70 1.63
N SER A 232 -13.22 6.92 1.69
CA SER A 232 -13.19 5.46 1.53
C SER A 232 -12.67 5.06 0.15
N PHE A 233 -13.17 5.68 -0.91
CA PHE A 233 -12.68 5.47 -2.27
C PHE A 233 -11.21 5.86 -2.41
N ILE A 234 -10.81 7.01 -1.85
CA ILE A 234 -9.41 7.47 -1.85
C ILE A 234 -8.50 6.44 -1.14
N GLN A 235 -8.94 5.89 0.01
CA GLN A 235 -8.20 4.82 0.69
C GLN A 235 -8.11 3.54 -0.15
N LYS A 236 -9.20 3.13 -0.81
CA LYS A 236 -9.20 1.95 -1.70
C LYS A 236 -8.22 2.14 -2.86
N LEU A 237 -8.20 3.34 -3.48
CA LEU A 237 -7.29 3.65 -4.57
C LEU A 237 -5.82 3.65 -4.09
N TYR A 238 -5.54 4.25 -2.94
CA TYR A 238 -4.21 4.21 -2.33
C TYR A 238 -3.73 2.78 -2.02
N ARG A 239 -4.64 1.91 -1.55
CA ARG A 239 -4.36 0.49 -1.35
C ARG A 239 -4.04 -0.23 -2.67
N GLN A 240 -4.74 0.06 -3.76
CA GLN A 240 -4.41 -0.50 -5.08
C GLN A 240 -3.02 -0.04 -5.56
N ILE A 241 -2.68 1.24 -5.39
CA ILE A 241 -1.33 1.75 -5.71
C ILE A 241 -0.26 1.03 -4.87
N SER A 242 -0.51 0.87 -3.57
CA SER A 242 0.41 0.17 -2.67
C SER A 242 0.59 -1.29 -3.07
N LYS A 243 -0.48 -1.97 -3.48
CA LYS A 243 -0.44 -3.35 -4.00
C LYS A 243 0.43 -3.47 -5.26
N ILE A 244 0.32 -2.50 -6.17
CA ILE A 244 1.16 -2.39 -7.37
C ILE A 244 2.63 -2.16 -6.99
N HIS A 245 2.92 -1.30 -6.01
CA HIS A 245 4.28 -1.06 -5.51
C HIS A 245 4.89 -2.29 -4.82
N SER A 246 4.09 -3.10 -4.11
CA SER A 246 4.51 -4.38 -3.54
C SER A 246 4.89 -5.40 -4.63
N ALA A 247 4.30 -5.31 -5.82
CA ALA A 247 4.72 -6.07 -7.00
C ALA A 247 5.98 -5.50 -7.69
N ASN A 248 6.66 -4.53 -7.08
CA ASN A 248 7.80 -3.78 -7.60
C ASN A 248 7.52 -2.95 -8.87
N VAL A 249 6.25 -2.62 -9.15
CA VAL A 249 5.89 -1.82 -10.33
C VAL A 249 5.78 -0.35 -9.98
N PHE A 250 6.50 0.51 -10.70
CA PHE A 250 6.37 1.97 -10.66
C PHE A 250 5.40 2.42 -11.74
N ILE A 251 4.32 3.12 -11.38
CA ILE A 251 3.21 3.43 -12.30
C ILE A 251 3.60 4.57 -13.24
N ASN A 252 4.22 5.62 -12.70
CA ASN A 252 4.76 6.78 -13.44
C ASN A 252 3.71 7.63 -14.20
N ASP A 253 2.41 7.40 -13.98
CA ASP A 253 1.33 8.15 -14.64
C ASP A 253 0.02 8.20 -13.82
N ILE A 254 0.12 8.57 -12.54
CA ILE A 254 -1.05 8.79 -11.67
C ILE A 254 -1.78 10.07 -12.11
N LYS A 255 -3.01 9.93 -12.63
CA LYS A 255 -3.90 11.02 -13.04
C LYS A 255 -5.36 10.57 -13.07
N TYR A 256 -6.32 11.51 -13.02
CA TYR A 256 -7.76 11.19 -13.00
C TYR A 256 -8.24 10.40 -14.23
N GLY A 257 -7.58 10.58 -15.39
CA GLY A 257 -7.94 9.86 -16.63
C GLY A 257 -7.57 8.38 -16.62
N ASN A 258 -6.72 7.95 -15.69
CA ASN A 258 -6.26 6.57 -15.56
C ASN A 258 -6.96 5.82 -14.41
N VAL A 259 -8.05 6.39 -13.88
CA VAL A 259 -8.86 5.78 -12.82
C VAL A 259 -10.28 5.59 -13.32
N ILE A 260 -10.76 4.35 -13.27
CA ILE A 260 -12.16 4.00 -13.52
C ILE A 260 -12.84 3.69 -12.19
N ILE A 261 -14.02 4.28 -11.96
CA ILE A 261 -14.94 3.89 -10.89
C ILE A 261 -15.80 2.75 -11.44
N HIS A 262 -15.56 1.52 -10.95
CA HIS A 262 -16.30 0.35 -11.43
C HIS A 262 -17.79 0.49 -11.09
N ARG A 263 -18.66 0.18 -12.06
CA ARG A 263 -20.10 0.47 -12.01
C ARG A 263 -20.81 -0.24 -10.86
N GLU A 264 -20.52 -1.52 -10.66
CA GLU A 264 -21.26 -2.37 -9.72
C GLU A 264 -20.67 -2.33 -8.31
N THR A 265 -19.34 -2.31 -8.22
CA THR A 265 -18.63 -2.44 -6.94
C THR A 265 -18.22 -1.09 -6.36
N GLY A 266 -18.20 -0.03 -7.16
CA GLY A 266 -17.63 1.27 -6.80
C GLY A 266 -16.11 1.24 -6.57
N GLU A 267 -15.44 0.11 -6.86
CA GLU A 267 -14.01 -0.04 -6.63
C GLU A 267 -13.19 0.73 -7.68
N PRO A 268 -12.04 1.31 -7.30
CA PRO A 268 -11.13 1.93 -8.24
C PRO A 268 -10.38 0.88 -9.07
N TYR A 269 -10.36 1.08 -10.38
CA TYR A 269 -9.49 0.38 -11.33
C TYR A 269 -8.47 1.33 -11.91
N LEU A 270 -7.23 0.88 -12.01
CA LEU A 270 -6.14 1.61 -12.67
C LEU A 270 -5.94 1.07 -14.08
N ILE A 271 -5.76 1.97 -15.04
CA ILE A 271 -5.53 1.65 -16.45
C ILE A 271 -4.31 2.41 -16.98
N ASP A 272 -3.88 2.09 -18.20
CA ASP A 272 -2.80 2.77 -18.93
C ASP A 272 -1.42 2.63 -18.25
N PHE A 273 -0.78 1.47 -18.46
CA PHE A 273 0.51 1.11 -17.84
C PHE A 273 1.71 1.21 -18.81
N GLU A 274 1.52 1.83 -19.97
CA GLU A 274 2.55 1.98 -21.01
C GLU A 274 3.80 2.75 -20.56
N LEU A 275 3.68 3.61 -19.54
CA LEU A 275 4.77 4.42 -18.98
C LEU A 275 5.38 3.82 -17.72
N SER A 276 4.79 2.73 -17.22
CA SER A 276 5.18 2.06 -15.99
C SER A 276 6.49 1.29 -16.15
N GLU A 277 7.11 0.92 -15.04
CA GLU A 277 8.34 0.13 -15.04
C GLU A 277 8.32 -0.91 -13.93
N ASP A 278 8.70 -2.14 -14.29
CA ASP A 278 9.09 -3.13 -13.30
C ASP A 278 10.43 -2.69 -12.71
N LEU A 279 10.52 -2.54 -11.40
CA LEU A 279 11.73 -2.15 -10.68
C LEU A 279 12.46 -3.36 -10.08
N SER A 280 12.07 -4.58 -10.43
CA SER A 280 12.79 -5.80 -10.05
C SER A 280 14.28 -5.68 -10.39
N GLY A 281 15.12 -6.11 -9.46
CA GLY A 281 16.58 -5.96 -9.52
C GLY A 281 17.13 -4.59 -9.09
N MET A 282 16.28 -3.58 -8.82
CA MET A 282 16.73 -2.33 -8.20
C MET A 282 16.83 -2.46 -6.66
N GLY A 283 17.74 -1.71 -6.05
CA GLY A 283 17.86 -1.64 -4.59
C GLY A 283 16.65 -0.95 -3.95
N ASP A 284 16.29 -1.35 -2.73
CA ASP A 284 15.06 -0.90 -2.08
C ASP A 284 14.97 0.61 -1.86
N LYS A 285 16.11 1.28 -1.59
CA LYS A 285 16.16 2.74 -1.45
C LYS A 285 15.78 3.45 -2.76
N THR A 286 16.29 2.94 -3.89
CA THR A 286 15.96 3.46 -5.23
C THR A 286 14.50 3.24 -5.56
N LYS A 287 13.98 2.02 -5.32
CA LYS A 287 12.56 1.71 -5.52
C LYS A 287 11.67 2.65 -4.72
N ARG A 288 12.01 2.88 -3.45
CA ARG A 288 11.25 3.75 -2.55
C ARG A 288 11.13 5.17 -3.08
N ILE A 289 12.22 5.77 -3.56
CA ILE A 289 12.17 7.14 -4.10
C ILE A 289 11.29 7.22 -5.36
N LEU A 290 11.31 6.18 -6.21
CA LEU A 290 10.44 6.14 -7.37
C LEU A 290 8.97 5.98 -6.97
N PHE A 291 8.65 5.09 -6.03
CA PHE A 291 7.30 4.96 -5.50
C PHE A 291 6.80 6.21 -4.78
N ASP A 292 7.68 6.89 -4.03
CA ASP A 292 7.36 8.18 -3.43
C ASP A 292 6.94 9.19 -4.50
N SER A 293 7.50 9.13 -5.72
CA SER A 293 7.05 9.98 -6.84
C SER A 293 5.61 9.70 -7.26
N ASP A 294 5.20 8.42 -7.32
CA ASP A 294 3.79 8.05 -7.56
C ASP A 294 2.89 8.56 -6.42
N ILE A 295 3.33 8.42 -5.17
CA ILE A 295 2.57 8.88 -3.99
C ILE A 295 2.50 10.42 -3.94
N GLU A 296 3.54 11.12 -4.36
CA GLU A 296 3.50 12.58 -4.52
C GLU A 296 2.53 13.01 -5.61
N GLN A 297 2.48 12.30 -6.74
CA GLN A 297 1.45 12.55 -7.76
C GLN A 297 0.04 12.22 -7.22
N PHE A 298 -0.12 11.15 -6.45
CA PHE A 298 -1.37 10.80 -5.79
C PHE A 298 -1.82 11.90 -4.82
N ASN A 299 -0.95 12.30 -3.89
CA ASN A 299 -1.20 13.41 -2.97
C ASN A 299 -1.56 14.69 -3.70
N LEU A 300 -0.85 15.00 -4.78
CA LEU A 300 -1.10 16.15 -5.61
C LEU A 300 -2.47 16.08 -6.29
N HIS A 301 -2.95 14.95 -6.77
CA HIS A 301 -4.27 14.84 -7.41
C HIS A 301 -5.40 14.79 -6.38
N PHE A 302 -5.27 13.95 -5.36
CA PHE A 302 -6.36 13.64 -4.44
C PHE A 302 -6.41 14.55 -3.21
N GLY A 303 -5.46 15.49 -3.07
CA GLY A 303 -5.43 16.41 -1.94
C GLY A 303 -5.12 15.73 -0.61
N THR A 304 -4.31 14.66 -0.66
CA THR A 304 -3.94 13.87 0.52
C THR A 304 -2.51 14.16 0.97
N ASN A 305 -2.13 13.61 2.12
CA ASN A 305 -0.82 13.72 2.75
C ASN A 305 -0.19 12.35 3.05
N LYS A 306 -0.41 11.37 2.16
CA LYS A 306 0.16 10.01 2.31
C LYS A 306 1.67 10.09 2.44
N LEU A 307 2.22 9.29 3.35
CA LEU A 307 3.64 9.36 3.70
C LEU A 307 4.52 9.10 2.49
N THR A 308 5.52 9.96 2.35
CA THR A 308 6.68 9.82 1.47
C THR A 308 7.93 10.13 2.29
N TYR A 309 9.12 9.85 1.77
CA TYR A 309 10.37 10.22 2.44
C TYR A 309 10.39 11.70 2.80
N ARG A 310 9.95 12.58 1.88
CA ARG A 310 9.94 14.02 2.10
C ARG A 310 8.98 14.41 3.22
N ILE A 311 7.73 13.94 3.17
CA ILE A 311 6.72 14.25 4.19
C ILE A 311 7.16 13.72 5.56
N LEU A 312 7.61 12.47 5.64
CA LEU A 312 8.07 11.88 6.90
C LEU A 312 9.28 12.63 7.47
N ASN A 313 10.23 13.01 6.62
CA ASN A 313 11.39 13.81 7.04
C ASN A 313 10.98 15.21 7.54
N GLU A 314 9.99 15.85 6.91
CA GLU A 314 9.45 17.14 7.36
C GLU A 314 8.78 17.01 8.74
N ILE A 315 7.91 16.01 8.93
CA ILE A 315 7.25 15.72 10.21
C ILE A 315 8.31 15.51 11.31
N ILE A 316 9.32 14.67 11.05
CA ILE A 316 10.41 14.39 11.99
C ILE A 316 11.19 15.67 12.34
N LYS A 317 11.56 16.48 11.34
CA LYS A 317 12.36 17.69 11.55
C LYS A 317 11.63 18.77 12.33
N LYS A 318 10.35 18.95 12.04
CA LYS A 318 9.52 19.98 12.68
C LYS A 318 8.94 19.52 14.01
N SER A 319 9.06 18.23 14.34
CA SER A 319 8.40 17.62 15.50
C SER A 319 6.89 17.91 15.49
N GLU A 320 6.26 17.85 14.32
CA GLU A 320 4.81 18.05 14.19
C GLU A 320 4.04 16.87 14.83
N TYR A 321 2.76 17.10 15.14
CA TYR A 321 1.85 16.09 15.67
C TYR A 321 1.98 14.76 14.89
N PRO A 322 2.27 13.61 15.54
CA PRO A 322 1.89 13.28 16.92
C PRO A 322 2.75 13.79 18.11
N TYR A 323 3.57 14.84 18.02
CA TYR A 323 4.49 15.20 19.14
C TYR A 323 4.48 16.63 19.65
N PRO A 324 3.51 17.01 20.51
CA PRO A 324 3.67 18.22 21.28
C PRO A 324 4.60 18.08 22.50
N ASN A 325 4.78 16.93 23.19
CA ASN A 325 5.65 16.91 24.40
C ASN A 325 6.46 15.65 24.83
N GLN A 326 6.31 14.41 24.32
CA GLN A 326 7.40 13.39 24.40
C GLN A 326 7.15 12.18 23.48
N TRP A 327 8.14 11.82 22.66
CA TRP A 327 8.16 10.55 21.93
C TRP A 327 8.62 9.41 22.84
N TYR A 328 7.81 8.34 22.98
CA TYR A 328 8.13 7.25 23.91
C TYR A 328 9.29 6.37 23.45
N ALA A 329 9.11 5.53 22.43
CA ALA A 329 10.09 4.51 22.06
C ALA A 329 10.91 4.90 20.82
N PRO A 330 12.22 5.20 20.93
CA PRO A 330 13.05 5.56 19.79
C PRO A 330 12.91 4.57 18.63
N SER A 331 12.76 5.09 17.42
CA SER A 331 12.34 4.32 16.27
C SER A 331 13.16 4.67 15.04
N TYR A 332 13.55 3.65 14.28
CA TYR A 332 14.26 3.80 13.01
C TYR A 332 13.39 3.28 11.87
N PHE A 333 13.15 4.14 10.87
CA PHE A 333 12.26 3.86 9.75
C PHE A 333 12.98 3.41 8.49
N GLY A 334 14.31 3.37 8.48
CA GLY A 334 15.09 3.18 7.25
C GLY A 334 15.49 4.51 6.61
N CYS A 335 16.43 4.47 5.67
CA CYS A 335 16.83 5.63 4.86
C CYS A 335 17.30 6.82 5.72
N GLY A 336 17.90 6.57 6.88
CA GLY A 336 18.38 7.61 7.80
C GLY A 336 17.29 8.30 8.63
N LEU A 337 16.00 8.00 8.36
CA LEU A 337 14.87 8.55 9.10
C LEU A 337 14.71 7.83 10.44
N ARG A 338 14.65 8.62 11.51
CA ARG A 338 14.56 8.13 12.89
C ARG A 338 13.91 9.16 13.79
N ILE A 339 13.41 8.69 14.93
CA ILE A 339 12.98 9.54 16.05
C ILE A 339 13.61 9.01 17.33
N GLY A 340 14.06 9.93 18.19
CA GLY A 340 14.69 9.62 19.47
C GLY A 340 16.12 9.05 19.37
N GLY A 341 16.69 8.72 20.53
CA GLY A 341 18.03 8.14 20.66
C GLY A 341 18.02 6.63 20.46
N LEU A 342 18.42 6.13 19.29
CA LEU A 342 18.43 4.69 18.98
C LEU A 342 19.37 3.86 19.87
N TYR A 343 20.26 4.50 20.61
CA TYR A 343 21.20 3.87 21.53
C TYR A 343 20.58 3.47 22.87
N ASN A 344 19.34 3.87 23.17
CA ASN A 344 18.69 3.59 24.45
C ASN A 344 18.34 2.09 24.60
N PRO A 345 18.99 1.32 25.50
CA PRO A 345 18.72 -0.11 25.67
C PRO A 345 17.42 -0.39 26.45
N GLU A 346 16.80 0.62 27.03
CA GLU A 346 15.63 0.48 27.90
C GLU A 346 14.31 0.48 27.13
N VAL A 347 14.26 1.13 25.96
CA VAL A 347 13.03 1.26 25.15
C VAL A 347 13.31 1.26 23.64
N GLY A 348 12.28 0.99 22.85
CA GLY A 348 12.31 1.10 21.40
C GLY A 348 13.40 0.30 20.69
N TRP A 349 13.98 0.90 19.65
CA TRP A 349 14.94 0.25 18.76
C TRP A 349 16.17 -0.28 19.49
N GLY A 350 16.68 0.45 20.48
CA GLY A 350 17.84 0.00 21.24
C GLY A 350 17.50 -1.24 22.09
N ARG A 351 16.40 -1.22 22.86
CA ARG A 351 15.92 -2.41 23.59
C ARG A 351 15.71 -3.61 22.68
N TRP A 352 15.09 -3.40 21.52
CA TRP A 352 14.83 -4.47 20.56
C TRP A 352 16.12 -5.15 20.10
N ASN A 353 17.13 -4.37 19.68
CA ASN A 353 18.38 -4.93 19.18
C ASN A 353 19.32 -5.42 20.29
N TYR A 354 19.20 -4.89 21.50
CA TYR A 354 20.04 -5.27 22.63
C TYR A 354 19.56 -6.56 23.31
N LEU A 355 18.24 -6.71 23.48
CA LEU A 355 17.66 -7.81 24.24
C LEU A 355 16.61 -8.58 23.45
N LEU A 356 15.53 -7.94 23.01
CA LEU A 356 14.32 -8.68 22.62
C LEU A 356 14.51 -9.54 21.36
N LYS A 357 15.11 -8.98 20.31
CA LYS A 357 15.20 -9.62 18.98
C LYS A 357 15.81 -11.03 19.01
N GLU A 358 16.83 -11.24 19.85
CA GLU A 358 17.59 -12.49 19.89
C GLU A 358 17.10 -13.45 21.00
N ASN A 359 16.20 -13.00 21.87
CA ASN A 359 15.71 -13.80 23.01
C ASN A 359 14.22 -14.17 22.89
N LEU A 360 13.43 -13.45 22.08
CA LEU A 360 12.04 -13.81 21.85
C LEU A 360 11.92 -15.04 20.93
N PRO A 361 10.88 -15.88 21.11
CA PRO A 361 10.55 -16.94 20.16
C PRO A 361 10.35 -16.40 18.73
N ASN A 362 10.62 -17.23 17.71
CA ASN A 362 10.40 -16.85 16.31
C ASN A 362 8.91 -16.53 16.09
N PRO A 363 8.55 -15.28 15.75
CA PRO A 363 7.15 -14.87 15.69
C PRO A 363 6.48 -15.20 14.35
N THR A 364 7.14 -15.92 13.44
CA THR A 364 6.61 -16.18 12.09
C THR A 364 5.24 -16.86 12.14
N GLY A 365 4.22 -16.19 11.59
CA GLY A 365 2.84 -16.67 11.55
C GLY A 365 2.02 -16.45 12.83
N TYR A 366 2.62 -15.93 13.89
CA TYR A 366 1.99 -15.83 15.20
C TYR A 366 0.88 -14.78 15.25
N ARG A 367 -0.16 -15.06 16.06
CA ARG A 367 -1.05 -14.07 16.65
C ARG A 367 -0.45 -13.61 17.97
N VAL A 368 -0.15 -12.32 18.06
CA VAL A 368 0.50 -11.72 19.25
C VAL A 368 -0.47 -10.82 20.00
N LEU A 369 -0.45 -10.90 21.33
CA LEU A 369 -1.09 -9.93 22.22
C LEU A 369 -0.03 -9.16 23.02
N ASP A 370 -0.08 -7.83 23.03
CA ASP A 370 0.88 -6.96 23.72
C ASP A 370 0.15 -6.09 24.74
N LEU A 371 0.41 -6.30 26.02
CA LEU A 371 -0.29 -5.67 27.15
C LEU A 371 0.51 -4.49 27.69
N GLY A 372 -0.06 -3.29 27.60
CA GLY A 372 0.66 -2.04 27.89
C GLY A 372 1.67 -1.72 26.79
N ALA A 373 1.21 -1.76 25.54
CA ALA A 373 2.05 -1.70 24.35
C ALA A 373 2.65 -0.31 24.09
N ASN A 374 2.14 0.74 24.75
CA ASN A 374 2.45 2.14 24.50
C ASN A 374 2.33 2.46 23.00
N ASN A 375 3.34 3.07 22.38
CA ASN A 375 3.36 3.33 20.94
C ASN A 375 3.53 2.07 20.06
N GLY A 376 3.41 0.87 20.62
CA GLY A 376 3.29 -0.37 19.84
C GLY A 376 4.56 -0.75 19.08
N PHE A 377 5.69 -0.12 19.38
CA PHE A 377 6.95 -0.35 18.67
C PHE A 377 7.33 -1.84 18.59
N ASN A 378 7.23 -2.56 19.72
CA ASN A 378 7.61 -3.96 19.80
C ASN A 378 6.65 -4.86 19.01
N SER A 379 5.33 -4.67 19.18
CA SER A 379 4.30 -5.30 18.37
C SER A 379 4.57 -5.14 16.86
N LEU A 380 4.91 -3.92 16.44
CA LEU A 380 5.25 -3.64 15.04
C LEU A 380 6.54 -4.34 14.63
N GLN A 381 7.57 -4.41 15.48
CA GLN A 381 8.77 -5.20 15.16
C GLN A 381 8.46 -6.69 15.00
N LEU A 382 7.57 -7.28 15.80
CA LEU A 382 7.16 -8.68 15.65
C LEU A 382 6.48 -8.92 14.30
N LEU A 383 5.59 -8.01 13.87
CA LEU A 383 4.96 -8.05 12.54
C LEU A 383 6.00 -7.94 11.41
N ARG A 384 7.01 -7.08 11.57
CA ARG A 384 8.14 -6.96 10.64
C ARG A 384 9.00 -8.23 10.59
N ASN A 385 9.03 -9.00 11.68
CA ASN A 385 9.73 -10.29 11.80
C ASN A 385 8.83 -11.50 11.50
N GLY A 386 7.63 -11.28 10.94
CA GLY A 386 6.82 -12.34 10.36
C GLY A 386 5.55 -12.71 11.13
N ALA A 387 5.23 -12.05 12.25
CA ALA A 387 3.94 -12.24 12.90
C ALA A 387 2.78 -11.97 11.93
N LYS A 388 1.71 -12.76 12.05
CA LYS A 388 0.51 -12.64 11.23
C LYS A 388 -0.35 -11.47 11.70
N GLU A 389 -0.45 -11.28 13.01
CA GLU A 389 -1.20 -10.19 13.62
C GLU A 389 -0.62 -9.81 14.98
N ALA A 390 -0.83 -8.55 15.37
CA ALA A 390 -0.59 -8.11 16.73
C ALA A 390 -1.75 -7.23 17.21
N ILE A 391 -2.25 -7.56 18.40
CA ILE A 391 -3.28 -6.78 19.10
C ILE A 391 -2.59 -6.16 20.31
N ALA A 392 -2.68 -4.84 20.43
CA ALA A 392 -2.06 -4.07 21.49
C ALA A 392 -3.09 -3.49 22.45
N PHE A 393 -2.90 -3.62 23.76
CA PHE A 393 -3.64 -2.89 24.77
C PHE A 393 -2.85 -1.66 25.20
N GLU A 394 -3.51 -0.52 25.22
CA GLU A 394 -2.95 0.74 25.72
C GLU A 394 -4.10 1.62 26.22
N ILE A 395 -3.88 2.37 27.31
CA ILE A 395 -4.88 3.27 27.91
C ILE A 395 -4.71 4.71 27.41
N GLU A 396 -3.48 5.12 27.13
CA GLU A 396 -3.16 6.49 26.74
C GLU A 396 -3.41 6.70 25.24
N VAL A 397 -4.37 7.57 24.93
CA VAL A 397 -4.78 7.87 23.55
C VAL A 397 -3.59 8.41 22.75
N GLU A 398 -2.78 9.27 23.36
CA GLU A 398 -1.59 9.84 22.73
C GLU A 398 -0.65 8.72 22.29
N ALA A 399 -0.39 7.71 23.14
CA ALA A 399 0.47 6.58 22.82
C ALA A 399 -0.10 5.73 21.66
N ILE A 400 -1.41 5.54 21.61
CA ILE A 400 -2.09 4.89 20.49
C ILE A 400 -1.85 5.66 19.19
N GLU A 401 -1.99 6.99 19.21
CA GLU A 401 -1.75 7.86 18.05
C GLU A 401 -0.30 7.78 17.56
N GLN A 402 0.66 7.75 18.49
CA GLN A 402 2.08 7.47 18.19
C GLN A 402 2.23 6.13 17.45
N GLY A 403 1.55 5.09 17.92
CA GLY A 403 1.61 3.75 17.33
C GLY A 403 0.97 3.65 15.96
N MET A 404 -0.12 4.37 15.72
CA MET A 404 -0.75 4.43 14.39
C MET A 404 0.12 5.20 13.38
N PHE A 405 0.85 6.23 13.82
CA PHE A 405 1.88 6.86 13.02
C PHE A 405 3.06 5.91 12.74
N LEU A 406 3.56 5.21 13.76
CA LEU A 406 4.62 4.21 13.61
C LEU A 406 4.24 3.11 12.61
N LYS A 407 3.03 2.58 12.72
CA LYS A 407 2.46 1.62 11.78
C LYS A 407 2.55 2.17 10.35
N SER A 408 2.02 3.38 10.13
CA SER A 408 2.02 4.01 8.80
C SER A 408 3.43 4.21 8.25
N ALA A 409 4.38 4.63 9.09
CA ALA A 409 5.77 4.82 8.70
C ALA A 409 6.47 3.48 8.37
N TYR A 410 6.18 2.40 9.10
CA TYR A 410 6.71 1.07 8.77
C TYR A 410 6.06 0.47 7.53
N GLU A 411 4.75 0.65 7.33
CA GLU A 411 4.08 0.18 6.11
C GLU A 411 4.61 0.88 4.87
N TRP A 412 4.82 2.20 4.95
CA TRP A 412 5.53 2.96 3.92
C TRP A 412 6.95 2.40 3.68
N SER A 413 7.68 2.14 4.76
CA SER A 413 9.06 1.68 4.65
C SER A 413 9.18 0.29 4.02
N ASP A 414 8.41 -0.64 4.53
CA ASP A 414 8.53 -2.05 4.18
C ASP A 414 7.69 -2.40 2.94
N ARG A 415 6.86 -1.46 2.44
CA ARG A 415 5.90 -1.65 1.32
C ARG A 415 4.97 -2.83 1.54
N LYS A 416 4.51 -2.97 2.79
CA LYS A 416 3.68 -4.06 3.27
C LYS A 416 2.65 -3.51 4.24
N HIS A 417 1.45 -4.07 4.19
CA HIS A 417 0.43 -3.79 5.20
C HIS A 417 0.62 -4.68 6.43
N TYR A 418 0.45 -4.10 7.61
CA TYR A 418 0.56 -4.75 8.90
C TYR A 418 -0.81 -4.87 9.56
N ASN A 419 -1.19 -6.10 9.92
CA ASN A 419 -2.39 -6.37 10.71
C ASN A 419 -2.10 -6.05 12.19
N PHE A 420 -2.11 -4.76 12.49
CA PHE A 420 -1.88 -4.19 13.80
C PHE A 420 -3.11 -3.37 14.20
N ARG A 421 -3.60 -3.59 15.42
CA ARG A 421 -4.67 -2.78 15.99
C ARG A 421 -4.47 -2.59 17.49
N TYR A 422 -5.00 -1.48 18.00
CA TYR A 422 -5.14 -1.24 19.43
C TYR A 422 -6.51 -1.66 19.94
N ILE A 423 -6.55 -2.01 21.21
CA ILE A 423 -7.71 -1.97 22.09
C ILE A 423 -7.40 -0.88 23.11
N ASN A 424 -8.17 0.21 23.09
CA ASN A 424 -8.04 1.30 24.05
C ASN A 424 -8.75 0.90 25.35
N SER A 425 -8.06 0.22 26.26
CA SER A 425 -8.61 -0.33 27.50
C SER A 425 -7.49 -0.66 28.48
N ASN A 426 -7.83 -0.79 29.76
CA ASN A 426 -6.91 -1.36 30.74
C ASN A 426 -6.64 -2.83 30.37
N MET A 427 -5.39 -3.27 30.51
CA MET A 427 -5.04 -4.67 30.23
C MET A 427 -5.74 -5.67 31.16
N ALA A 428 -6.18 -5.24 32.36
CA ALA A 428 -6.99 -6.05 33.26
C ALA A 428 -8.35 -6.43 32.64
N ASP A 429 -8.89 -5.60 31.75
CA ASP A 429 -10.19 -5.84 31.11
C ASP A 429 -10.16 -7.02 30.13
N LEU A 430 -8.96 -7.50 29.73
CA LEU A 430 -8.79 -8.65 28.84
C LEU A 430 -9.61 -9.86 29.30
N VAL A 431 -9.73 -10.06 30.61
CA VAL A 431 -10.42 -11.22 31.22
C VAL A 431 -11.90 -11.28 30.90
N THR A 432 -12.48 -10.16 30.45
CA THR A 432 -13.89 -10.02 30.06
C THR A 432 -14.10 -10.08 28.55
N MET A 433 -13.03 -10.17 27.77
CA MET A 433 -13.06 -10.14 26.31
C MET A 433 -12.84 -11.53 25.71
N ASP A 434 -13.54 -11.85 24.62
CA ASP A 434 -13.23 -13.02 23.79
C ASP A 434 -12.45 -12.59 22.55
N LEU A 435 -11.12 -12.74 22.63
CA LEU A 435 -10.20 -12.48 21.51
C LEU A 435 -9.64 -13.76 20.88
N GLY A 436 -10.13 -14.93 21.34
CA GLY A 436 -9.58 -16.24 21.04
C GLY A 436 -8.18 -16.48 21.62
N SER A 437 -7.47 -17.47 21.06
CA SER A 437 -6.13 -17.87 21.52
C SER A 437 -4.99 -17.14 20.78
N PHE A 438 -3.85 -17.03 21.45
CA PHE A 438 -2.63 -16.39 20.96
C PHE A 438 -1.46 -17.36 20.99
N ASP A 439 -0.55 -17.21 20.03
CA ASP A 439 0.70 -17.98 20.02
C ASP A 439 1.73 -17.37 21.00
N MET A 440 1.59 -16.07 21.27
CA MET A 440 2.44 -15.31 22.18
C MET A 440 1.68 -14.16 22.81
N VAL A 441 1.75 -14.05 24.13
CA VAL A 441 1.29 -12.87 24.88
C VAL A 441 2.52 -12.19 25.49
N MET A 442 2.53 -10.87 25.55
CA MET A 442 3.61 -10.09 26.13
C MET A 442 3.08 -9.04 27.10
N ALA A 443 3.83 -8.78 28.17
CA ALA A 443 3.65 -7.64 29.08
C ALA A 443 5.02 -7.06 29.42
N LEU A 444 5.47 -6.06 28.64
CA LEU A 444 6.85 -5.56 28.71
C LEU A 444 6.95 -4.32 29.60
N CYS A 445 7.32 -4.51 30.87
CA CYS A 445 7.40 -3.47 31.90
C CYS A 445 6.05 -2.78 32.17
N SER A 446 4.97 -3.56 32.20
CA SER A 446 3.60 -3.03 32.28
C SER A 446 2.74 -3.72 33.35
N ILE A 447 2.84 -5.04 33.52
CA ILE A 447 1.91 -5.80 34.38
C ILE A 447 1.92 -5.38 35.86
N TYR A 448 3.04 -4.85 36.36
CA TYR A 448 3.19 -4.45 37.76
C TYR A 448 2.42 -3.17 38.13
N TYR A 449 1.81 -2.47 37.15
CA TYR A 449 0.91 -1.34 37.40
C TYR A 449 -0.48 -1.76 37.87
N LEU A 450 -0.82 -3.05 37.77
CA LEU A 450 -2.08 -3.60 38.27
C LEU A 450 -2.00 -3.95 39.76
N GLU A 451 -3.15 -4.11 40.39
CA GLU A 451 -3.26 -4.65 41.76
C GLU A 451 -2.96 -6.15 41.82
N ASP A 452 -2.58 -6.68 42.99
CA ASP A 452 -2.20 -8.09 43.17
C ASP A 452 -3.23 -9.10 42.64
N ASP A 453 -4.50 -8.84 42.94
CA ASP A 453 -5.61 -9.71 42.55
C ASP A 453 -5.83 -9.62 41.03
N GLU A 454 -5.72 -8.43 40.45
CA GLU A 454 -5.81 -8.23 39.01
C GLU A 454 -4.67 -8.95 38.28
N ILE A 455 -3.43 -8.86 38.75
CA ILE A 455 -2.29 -9.62 38.20
C ILE A 455 -2.60 -11.11 38.25
N THR A 456 -3.11 -11.59 39.38
CA THR A 456 -3.39 -13.03 39.57
C THR A 456 -4.47 -13.52 38.61
N ILE A 457 -5.58 -12.78 38.49
CA ILE A 457 -6.69 -13.10 37.59
C ILE A 457 -6.22 -13.02 36.13
N LEU A 458 -5.48 -11.96 35.78
CA LEU A 458 -4.97 -11.75 34.43
C LEU A 458 -4.01 -12.88 34.02
N VAL A 459 -3.02 -13.23 34.85
CA VAL A 459 -2.08 -14.33 34.54
C VAL A 459 -2.82 -15.64 34.34
N ARG A 460 -3.79 -15.95 35.20
CA ARG A 460 -4.60 -17.17 35.08
C ARG A 460 -5.40 -17.17 33.78
N HIS A 461 -6.01 -16.05 33.42
CA HIS A 461 -6.71 -15.92 32.14
C HIS A 461 -5.75 -16.08 30.95
N ILE A 462 -4.59 -15.42 30.97
CA ILE A 462 -3.55 -15.54 29.94
C ILE A 462 -3.13 -17.01 29.75
N SER A 463 -2.97 -17.76 30.83
CA SER A 463 -2.65 -19.21 30.79
C SER A 463 -3.72 -20.05 30.07
N SER A 464 -4.96 -19.57 29.98
CA SER A 464 -6.02 -20.26 29.24
C SER A 464 -6.04 -19.95 27.74
N ILE A 465 -5.35 -18.89 27.30
CA ILE A 465 -5.38 -18.40 25.92
C ILE A 465 -4.03 -18.47 25.19
N THR A 466 -2.93 -18.78 25.88
CA THR A 466 -1.61 -18.94 25.26
C THR A 466 -0.74 -19.98 25.97
N ASN A 467 0.13 -20.64 25.21
CA ASN A 467 1.18 -21.49 25.75
C ASN A 467 2.49 -20.74 26.06
N CYS A 468 2.60 -19.47 25.63
CA CYS A 468 3.80 -18.65 25.79
C CYS A 468 3.43 -17.24 26.27
N PHE A 469 3.87 -16.92 27.49
CA PHE A 469 3.70 -15.59 28.07
C PHE A 469 5.06 -14.97 28.40
N ILE A 470 5.31 -13.77 27.88
CA ILE A 470 6.58 -13.07 27.99
C ILE A 470 6.38 -11.84 28.85
N VAL A 471 7.08 -11.78 29.99
CA VAL A 471 6.94 -10.68 30.94
C VAL A 471 8.29 -10.01 31.14
N GLN A 472 8.36 -8.69 31.01
CA GLN A 472 9.57 -7.95 31.33
C GLN A 472 9.44 -7.27 32.70
N CYS A 473 10.34 -7.62 33.60
CA CYS A 473 10.46 -7.04 34.94
C CYS A 473 11.18 -5.68 34.89
N ASN A 474 11.22 -4.98 36.03
CA ASN A 474 12.01 -3.75 36.19
C ASN A 474 12.57 -3.67 37.61
N ILE A 475 13.88 -3.92 37.74
CA ILE A 475 14.63 -3.93 39.00
C ILE A 475 15.50 -2.67 39.18
N ALA A 476 15.28 -1.64 38.36
CA ALA A 476 16.04 -0.40 38.51
C ALA A 476 15.65 0.33 39.80
N GLU A 477 16.67 0.76 40.56
CA GLU A 477 16.49 1.67 41.69
C GLU A 477 16.04 3.04 41.19
N GLY A 478 15.09 3.68 41.88
CA GLY A 478 14.76 5.10 41.63
C GLY A 478 13.96 5.42 40.35
N ILE A 479 13.24 4.47 39.77
CA ILE A 479 12.32 4.67 38.61
C ILE A 479 11.10 5.58 38.86
N GLY A 480 11.15 6.44 39.89
CA GLY A 480 10.15 7.48 40.15
C GLY A 480 8.75 6.95 40.44
N ARG A 481 8.64 5.79 41.10
CA ARG A 481 7.34 5.25 41.52
C ARG A 481 7.01 5.74 42.93
N GLU A 482 5.79 6.24 43.11
CA GLU A 482 5.31 6.76 44.40
C GLU A 482 5.05 5.63 45.41
N ASP A 483 4.63 4.45 44.93
CA ASP A 483 4.31 3.29 45.76
C ASP A 483 5.48 2.28 45.84
N PRO A 484 6.00 1.99 47.05
CA PRO A 484 7.02 0.96 47.28
C PRO A 484 6.59 -0.44 46.82
N HIS A 485 5.31 -0.81 46.94
CA HIS A 485 4.86 -2.15 46.59
C HIS A 485 4.93 -2.41 45.08
N THR A 486 4.81 -1.37 44.25
CA THR A 486 5.03 -1.47 42.80
C THR A 486 6.46 -1.94 42.46
N TYR A 487 7.49 -1.62 43.28
CA TYR A 487 8.85 -2.17 43.10
C TYR A 487 8.89 -3.67 43.33
N GLU A 488 8.22 -4.14 44.38
CA GLU A 488 8.07 -5.58 44.67
C GLU A 488 7.36 -6.28 43.51
N LYS A 489 6.22 -5.75 43.05
CA LYS A 489 5.46 -6.29 41.91
C LYS A 489 6.27 -6.37 40.62
N ALA A 490 7.23 -5.47 40.42
CA ALA A 490 8.09 -5.46 39.23
C ALA A 490 9.32 -6.37 39.32
N SER A 491 9.56 -6.99 40.48
CA SER A 491 10.70 -7.86 40.72
C SER A 491 10.55 -9.21 40.00
N VAL A 492 11.69 -9.85 39.71
CA VAL A 492 11.73 -11.20 39.12
C VAL A 492 11.04 -12.23 40.03
N GLU A 493 11.27 -12.13 41.34
CA GLU A 493 10.75 -13.09 42.32
C GLU A 493 9.22 -13.07 42.37
N TYR A 494 8.63 -11.88 42.50
CA TYR A 494 7.18 -11.72 42.55
C TYR A 494 6.53 -12.22 41.26
N ILE A 495 6.99 -11.76 40.09
CA ILE A 495 6.38 -12.12 38.80
C ILE A 495 6.53 -13.61 38.53
N LYS A 496 7.72 -14.19 38.77
CA LYS A 496 7.94 -15.63 38.61
C LYS A 496 6.99 -16.43 39.49
N ASN A 497 6.80 -16.04 40.75
CA ASN A 497 5.87 -16.71 41.65
C ASN A 497 4.41 -16.65 41.15
N LYS A 498 3.97 -15.49 40.64
CA LYS A 498 2.64 -15.33 40.07
C LYS A 498 2.44 -16.20 38.82
N LEU A 499 3.43 -16.27 37.93
CA LEU A 499 3.41 -17.11 36.73
C LEU A 499 3.30 -18.61 37.08
N GLU A 500 4.18 -19.10 37.96
CA GLU A 500 4.25 -20.51 38.35
C GLU A 500 2.98 -20.99 39.06
N LYS A 501 2.39 -20.15 39.92
CA LYS A 501 1.16 -20.48 40.65
C LYS A 501 -0.12 -20.40 39.81
N ASN A 502 -0.06 -19.79 38.62
CA ASN A 502 -1.25 -19.51 37.82
C ASN A 502 -1.13 -20.02 36.37
N GLY A 503 -0.51 -21.19 36.19
CA GLY A 503 -0.61 -21.98 34.97
C GLY A 503 0.70 -22.15 34.18
N PHE A 504 1.71 -21.33 34.42
CA PHE A 504 2.98 -21.41 33.70
C PHE A 504 4.07 -22.11 34.53
N SER A 505 4.11 -23.44 34.46
CA SER A 505 5.04 -24.27 35.25
C SER A 505 6.52 -24.15 34.89
N GLN A 506 6.84 -23.59 33.72
CA GLN A 506 8.22 -23.39 33.27
C GLN A 506 8.48 -21.91 33.03
N VAL A 507 9.34 -21.30 33.84
CA VAL A 507 9.72 -19.88 33.69
C VAL A 507 11.23 -19.76 33.52
N GLU A 508 11.64 -19.42 32.31
CA GLU A 508 13.03 -19.06 31.99
C GLU A 508 13.27 -17.59 32.32
N VAL A 509 14.38 -17.28 32.99
CA VAL A 509 14.78 -15.91 33.33
C VAL A 509 16.01 -15.54 32.52
N ILE A 510 15.88 -14.50 31.70
CA ILE A 510 16.96 -13.94 30.90
C ILE A 510 17.35 -12.60 31.54
N SER A 511 18.54 -12.58 32.15
CA SER A 511 19.12 -11.39 32.78
C SER A 511 20.48 -11.06 32.17
N THR A 512 20.59 -9.90 31.54
CA THR A 512 21.87 -9.40 31.04
C THR A 512 22.59 -8.62 32.13
N LYS A 513 23.89 -8.86 32.31
CA LYS A 513 24.69 -8.16 33.32
C LYS A 513 24.64 -6.65 33.11
N GLY A 514 24.27 -5.91 34.17
CA GLY A 514 24.17 -4.45 34.13
C GLY A 514 22.90 -3.90 33.47
N TYR A 515 21.93 -4.76 33.14
CA TYR A 515 20.63 -4.38 32.61
C TYR A 515 19.54 -4.59 33.66
N SER A 516 18.70 -3.58 33.88
CA SER A 516 17.73 -3.55 34.98
C SER A 516 16.35 -4.05 34.61
N ARG A 517 16.16 -4.66 33.43
CA ARG A 517 14.86 -5.18 32.98
C ARG A 517 14.93 -6.65 32.54
N PRO A 518 15.07 -7.60 33.49
CA PRO A 518 15.08 -9.02 33.18
C PRO A 518 13.82 -9.45 32.42
N LEU A 519 13.98 -10.40 31.51
CA LEU A 519 12.91 -10.95 30.69
C LEU A 519 12.57 -12.36 31.19
N LEU A 520 11.28 -12.62 31.42
CA LEU A 520 10.76 -13.93 31.81
C LEU A 520 10.01 -14.51 30.62
N ILE A 521 10.36 -15.74 30.22
CA ILE A 521 9.65 -16.50 29.21
C ILE A 521 8.96 -17.68 29.91
N ALA A 522 7.64 -17.57 30.04
CA ALA A 522 6.80 -18.51 30.74
C ALA A 522 6.09 -19.45 29.74
N ARG A 523 6.07 -20.75 30.03
CA ARG A 523 5.46 -21.78 29.19
C ARG A 523 4.61 -22.77 29.99
N HIS A 524 3.57 -23.28 29.33
CA HIS A 524 2.86 -24.49 29.78
C HIS A 524 3.71 -25.74 29.54
N GLN A 525 3.48 -26.77 30.36
CA GLN A 525 3.87 -28.14 30.00
C GLN A 525 2.91 -28.74 29.00
#